data_AF-A0A1J3I0F9-F1
#
_entry.id   AF-A0A1J3I0F9-F1
#
_cell.length_a   1.000
_cell.length_b   1.000
_cell.length_c   1.000
_cell.angle_alpha   90.00
_cell.angle_beta   90.00
_cell.angle_gamma   90.00
#
_symmetry.space_group_name_H-M   'P 1'
#
loop_
_entity.id
_entity.type
_entity.pdbx_description
1 polymer ?
#
loop_
_entity_poly.entity_id
_entity_poly.type
_entity_poly.pdbx_seq_one_letter_code
_entity_poly.pdbx_strand_id
1 'polypeptide(L)'
;TPKFDLYIGPNFWVTIDLENNISGQTEEIIYIPRTNFLDLCLVKTGTTNPMISSVELRPLANDLSSDTILAIQTLFYRTQMT
;
A
#
# COMPACT_ATOMS: atom_id res chain seq x y z
N THR A 1 -14.60 -10.44 3.89
CA THR A 1 -13.12 -10.34 3.97
C THR A 1 -12.74 -8.90 3.63
N PRO A 2 -11.58 -8.35 4.08
CA PRO A 2 -11.24 -6.95 3.80
C PRO A 2 -11.31 -6.61 2.32
N LYS A 3 -12.11 -5.57 2.04
CA LYS A 3 -12.21 -4.93 0.75
C LYS A 3 -12.23 -3.42 0.95
N PHE A 4 -11.27 -2.73 0.35
CA PHE A 4 -11.06 -1.31 0.56
C PHE A 4 -10.18 -0.74 -0.56
N ASP A 5 -10.28 0.56 -0.76
CA ASP A 5 -9.41 1.28 -1.69
C ASP A 5 -8.22 1.85 -0.93
N LEU A 6 -7.04 1.76 -1.55
CA LEU A 6 -5.81 2.33 -1.02
C LEU A 6 -5.45 3.57 -1.84
N TYR A 7 -5.17 4.65 -1.13
CA TYR A 7 -4.73 5.92 -1.68
C TYR A 7 -3.33 6.26 -1.18
N ILE A 8 -2.54 6.90 -2.04
CA ILE A 8 -1.25 7.50 -1.69
C ILE A 8 -1.41 9.02 -1.78
N GLY A 9 -1.41 9.67 -0.62
CA GLY A 9 -1.88 11.04 -0.49
C GLY A 9 -3.34 11.15 -1.02
N PRO A 10 -3.65 12.12 -1.88
CA PRO A 10 -5.00 12.28 -2.45
C PRO A 10 -5.27 11.35 -3.64
N ASN A 11 -4.29 10.56 -4.10
CA ASN A 11 -4.40 9.81 -5.35
C ASN A 11 -4.83 8.36 -5.10
N PHE A 12 -5.85 7.90 -5.82
CA PHE A 12 -6.23 6.48 -5.83
C PHE A 12 -5.06 5.65 -6.37
N TRP A 13 -4.75 4.57 -5.67
CA TRP A 13 -3.73 3.62 -6.13
C TRP A 13 -4.37 2.31 -6.57
N VAL A 14 -5.02 1.56 -5.67
CA VAL A 14 -5.51 0.20 -5.95
C VAL A 14 -6.65 -0.19 -5.03
N THR A 15 -7.55 -1.05 -5.51
CA THR A 15 -8.55 -1.73 -4.66
C THR A 15 -7.98 -3.05 -4.15
N ILE A 16 -7.93 -3.20 -2.84
CA ILE A 16 -7.57 -4.44 -2.16
C ILE A 16 -8.82 -5.29 -2.00
N ASP A 17 -8.74 -6.55 -2.42
CA ASP A 17 -9.82 -7.52 -2.28
C ASP A 17 -9.24 -8.87 -1.81
N LEU A 18 -9.23 -9.05 -0.49
CA LEU A 18 -8.69 -10.24 0.14
C LEU A 18 -9.68 -11.43 0.11
N GLU A 19 -10.90 -11.24 -0.39
CA GLU A 19 -11.83 -12.36 -0.60
C GLU A 19 -11.34 -13.29 -1.71
N ASN A 20 -10.84 -12.71 -2.79
CA ASN A 20 -10.30 -13.44 -3.94
C ASN A 20 -8.84 -13.87 -3.75
N ASN A 21 -8.14 -13.32 -2.75
CA ASN A 21 -6.71 -13.57 -2.48
C ASN A 21 -6.50 -14.18 -1.10
N ILE A 22 -6.83 -15.47 -0.98
CA ILE A 22 -6.88 -16.23 0.29
C ILE A 22 -5.53 -16.26 1.01
N SER A 23 -4.42 -16.26 0.27
CA SER A 23 -3.04 -16.28 0.78
C SER A 23 -2.54 -14.92 1.27
N GLY A 24 -3.30 -13.85 1.01
CA GLY A 24 -2.86 -12.47 1.10
C GLY A 24 -2.59 -11.84 -0.26
N GLN A 25 -2.39 -10.52 -0.25
CA GLN A 25 -2.11 -9.70 -1.44
C GLN A 25 -0.84 -8.88 -1.18
N THR A 26 -0.05 -8.65 -2.23
CA THR A 26 1.14 -7.79 -2.19
C THR A 26 1.02 -6.78 -3.32
N GLU A 27 1.18 -5.50 -3.00
CA GLU A 27 1.13 -4.41 -3.97
C GLU A 27 2.43 -3.61 -3.92
N GLU A 28 3.03 -3.33 -5.07
CA GLU A 28 4.28 -2.55 -5.17
C GLU A 28 4.13 -1.38 -6.14
N ILE A 29 4.67 -0.22 -5.77
CA ILE A 29 4.67 0.99 -6.60
C ILE A 29 6.00 1.74 -6.47
N ILE A 30 6.42 2.35 -7.59
CA ILE A 30 7.50 3.33 -7.61
C ILE A 30 6.90 4.72 -7.38
N TYR A 31 7.29 5.37 -6.28
CA TYR A 31 6.76 6.65 -5.83
C TYR A 31 7.85 7.69 -5.72
N ILE A 32 7.56 8.91 -6.21
CA ILE A 32 8.42 10.08 -6.05
C ILE A 32 7.78 10.96 -4.97
N PRO A 33 8.30 10.94 -3.73
CA PRO A 33 7.78 11.73 -2.62
C PRO A 33 8.01 13.22 -2.88
N ARG A 34 6.94 14.01 -2.71
CA ARG A 34 7.00 15.48 -2.74
C ARG A 34 7.28 16.09 -1.36
N THR A 35 7.12 15.29 -0.31
CA THR A 35 7.34 15.67 1.08
C THR A 35 8.01 14.51 1.81
N ASN A 36 8.47 14.75 3.03
CA ASN A 36 9.04 13.69 3.88
C ASN A 36 7.97 12.80 4.55
N PHE A 37 6.70 12.95 4.18
CA PHE A 37 5.59 12.14 4.66
C PHE A 37 5.04 11.24 3.55
N LEU A 38 4.72 10.00 3.93
CA LEU A 38 3.94 9.08 3.11
C LEU A 38 2.58 8.89 3.77
N ASP A 39 1.55 9.46 3.15
CA ASP A 39 0.18 9.29 3.60
C ASP A 39 -0.45 8.10 2.87
N LEU A 40 -0.79 7.06 3.61
CA LEU A 40 -1.59 5.94 3.12
C LEU A 40 -3.00 6.05 3.70
N CYS A 41 -3.99 6.19 2.84
CA CYS A 41 -5.39 6.25 3.26
C CYS A 41 -6.13 5.00 2.80
N LEU A 42 -6.74 4.30 3.76
CA LEU A 42 -7.49 3.07 3.53
C LEU A 42 -8.98 3.41 3.59
N VAL A 43 -9.61 3.49 2.43
CA VAL A 43 -11.03 3.86 2.31
C VAL A 43 -11.87 2.59 2.29
N LYS A 44 -12.64 2.38 3.35
CA LYS A 44 -13.52 1.21 3.48
C LYS A 44 -14.60 1.23 2.39
N THR A 45 -14.57 0.22 1.51
CA THR A 45 -15.61 0.00 0.49
C THR A 45 -16.42 -1.27 0.75
N GLY A 46 -15.87 -2.21 1.52
CA GLY A 46 -16.55 -3.41 2.00
C GLY A 46 -17.14 -3.30 3.41
N THR A 47 -17.58 -4.44 3.95
CA THR A 47 -18.25 -4.51 5.25
C THR A 47 -17.29 -4.57 6.44
N THR A 48 -16.08 -5.10 6.25
CA THR A 48 -15.05 -5.24 7.30
C THR A 48 -14.11 -4.04 7.32
N ASN A 49 -13.32 -3.91 8.39
CA ASN A 49 -12.34 -2.83 8.49
C ASN A 49 -11.15 -3.08 7.56
N PRO A 50 -10.59 -2.03 6.94
CA PRO A 50 -9.33 -2.12 6.22
C PRO A 50 -8.17 -2.54 7.12
N MET A 51 -7.16 -3.18 6.55
CA MET A 51 -5.94 -3.57 7.27
C MET A 51 -4.72 -3.42 6.36
N ILE A 52 -3.57 -3.15 6.96
CA ILE A 52 -2.24 -3.32 6.36
C ILE A 52 -1.44 -4.17 7.34
N SER A 53 -0.75 -5.20 6.84
CA SER A 53 0.13 -6.02 7.68
C SER A 53 1.55 -5.47 7.71
N SER A 54 2.07 -5.02 6.57
CA SER A 54 3.40 -4.40 6.48
C SER A 54 3.47 -3.37 5.35
N VAL A 55 4.33 -2.37 5.54
CA VAL A 55 4.74 -1.41 4.51
C VAL A 55 6.27 -1.40 4.50
N GLU A 56 6.86 -1.71 3.36
CA GLU A 56 8.31 -1.64 3.13
C GLU A 56 8.62 -0.47 2.19
N LEU A 57 9.58 0.37 2.60
CA LEU A 57 10.07 1.49 1.82
C LEU A 57 11.54 1.24 1.46
N ARG A 58 11.84 1.16 0.16
CA ARG A 58 13.22 1.10 -0.36
C ARG A 58 13.55 2.33 -1.19
N PRO A 59 14.54 3.13 -0.79
CA PRO A 59 15.14 4.10 -1.68
C PRO A 59 15.73 3.41 -2.92
N LEU A 60 15.29 3.84 -4.09
CA LEU A 60 15.89 3.49 -5.36
C LEU A 60 16.92 4.58 -5.68
N ALA A 61 18.19 4.20 -5.76
CA ALA A 61 19.25 5.12 -6.15
C ALA A 61 18.94 5.68 -7.54
N ASN A 62 19.01 7.00 -7.65
CA ASN A 62 18.80 7.70 -8.90
C ASN A 62 20.07 8.52 -9.17
N ASP A 63 20.99 7.97 -9.96
CA ASP A 63 22.31 8.57 -10.23
C ASP A 63 22.22 9.88 -11.06
N LEU A 64 21.01 10.32 -11.43
CA LEU A 64 20.79 11.37 -12.43
C LEU A 64 19.92 12.55 -11.96
N SER A 65 19.27 12.51 -10.79
CA SER A 65 18.42 13.61 -10.32
C SER A 65 18.34 13.69 -8.79
N SER A 66 18.23 14.92 -8.26
CA SER A 66 18.14 15.20 -6.81
C SER A 66 16.88 14.64 -6.13
N ASP A 67 15.94 14.09 -6.89
CA ASP A 67 14.71 13.50 -6.37
C ASP A 67 14.96 12.06 -5.91
N THR A 68 14.67 11.80 -4.62
CA THR A 68 14.71 10.45 -4.06
C THR A 68 13.54 9.66 -4.62
N ILE A 69 13.78 8.53 -5.28
CA ILE A 69 12.71 7.63 -5.73
C ILE A 69 12.56 6.53 -4.67
N LEU A 70 11.33 6.13 -4.34
CA LEU A 70 11.04 5.04 -3.41
C LEU A 70 10.29 3.91 -4.12
N ALA A 71 10.70 2.66 -3.89
CA ALA A 71 9.82 1.52 -4.06
C ALA A 71 9.03 1.32 -2.76
N ILE A 72 7.71 1.30 -2.85
CA ILE A 72 6.80 1.06 -1.73
C ILE A 72 6.13 -0.29 -1.97
N GLN A 73 6.35 -1.24 -1.07
CA GLN A 73 5.69 -2.54 -1.11
C GLN A 73 4.77 -2.67 0.10
N THR A 74 3.48 -2.95 -0.13
CA THR A 74 2.48 -3.14 0.91
C THR A 74 2.02 -4.60 0.92
N LEU A 75 2.05 -5.22 2.10
CA LEU A 75 1.66 -6.61 2.32
C LEU A 75 0.36 -6.67 3.12
N PHE A 76 -0.55 -7.52 2.65
CA PHE A 76 -1.86 -7.76 3.23
C PHE A 76 -2.01 -9.24 3.55
N TYR A 77 -1.75 -9.64 4.79
CA TYR A 77 -1.94 -11.02 5.24
C TYR A 77 -3.26 -11.19 5.97
N ARG A 78 -3.87 -12.36 5.77
CA ARG A 78 -4.96 -12.83 6.59
C ARG A 78 -4.39 -13.33 7.92
N THR A 79 -4.28 -12.47 8.93
CA THR A 79 -4.12 -12.97 10.30
C THR A 79 -5.42 -13.70 10.67
N GLN A 80 -5.41 -15.03 10.65
CA GLN A 80 -6.45 -15.80 11.33
C GLN A 80 -6.33 -15.46 12.82
N MET A 81 -7.19 -14.57 13.32
CA MET A 81 -7.44 -14.50 14.76
C MET A 81 -8.17 -15.80 15.11
N THR A 82 -7.40 -16.81 15.54
CA THR A 82 -7.91 -17.98 16.27
C THR A 82 -8.48 -17.56 17.60
#